data_AF-A0A174SZ82-F1
#
_entry.id   AF-A0A174SZ82-F1
#
_cell.length_a   1.000
_cell.length_b   1.000
_cell.length_c   1.000
_cell.angle_alpha   90.00
_cell.angle_beta   90.00
_cell.angle_gamma   90.00
#
_symmetry.space_group_name_H-M   'P 1'
#
loop_
_entity.id
_entity.type
_entity.pdbx_description
1 polymer ?
#
loop_
_entity_poly.entity_id
_entity_poly.type
_entity_poly.pdbx_seq_one_letter_code
_entity_poly.pdbx_strand_id
1 'polypeptide(L)'
;MNSFIIILLGIVFLMTLGYYISSLYSVHYKTVWKNKSNIKYRVKTSSITSYAPLFGLILATIIFAFYFRNSGYSPIITGAMVIITIVVGLLIRLSIKELYFFDTYLVFKNNYIEYSEMVNLLLKRNPKNGAYEMEVTTKTDLVSCKINVEDSKSTIKDIKVILPKNIKIKEVDCKNK
;
A
#
# COMPACT_ATOMS: atom_id res chain seq x y z
N MET A 1 14.76 -33.20 10.64
CA MET A 1 13.87 -32.02 10.60
C MET A 1 14.17 -31.28 9.30
N ASN A 2 13.31 -31.24 8.27
CA ASN A 2 13.40 -30.17 7.23
C ASN A 2 12.36 -30.12 6.09
N SER A 3 11.71 -31.22 5.68
CA SER A 3 10.71 -31.10 4.59
C SER A 3 9.48 -30.28 5.02
N PHE A 4 9.08 -30.39 6.29
CA PHE A 4 7.96 -29.62 6.86
C PHE A 4 8.21 -28.11 6.85
N ILE A 5 9.42 -27.66 7.21
CA ILE A 5 9.77 -26.22 7.23
C ILE A 5 9.77 -25.65 5.80
N ILE A 6 10.29 -26.40 4.84
CA ILE A 6 10.30 -26.01 3.42
C ILE A 6 8.87 -25.90 2.88
N ILE A 7 8.02 -26.88 3.16
CA ILE A 7 6.62 -26.88 2.73
C ILE A 7 5.87 -25.72 3.38
N LEU A 8 6.03 -25.50 4.69
CA LEU A 8 5.40 -24.40 5.41
C LEU A 8 5.78 -23.05 4.82
N LEU A 9 7.08 -22.82 4.63
CA LEU A 9 7.58 -21.57 4.07
C LEU A 9 7.16 -21.39 2.59
N GLY A 10 7.08 -22.48 1.80
CA GLY A 10 6.55 -22.47 0.43
C GLY A 10 5.06 -22.11 0.39
N ILE A 11 4.26 -22.61 1.33
CA ILE A 11 2.85 -22.25 1.49
C ILE A 11 2.72 -20.76 1.84
N VAL A 12 3.47 -20.27 2.84
CA VAL A 12 3.48 -18.84 3.22
C VAL A 12 3.84 -17.97 2.01
N PHE A 13 4.81 -18.40 1.22
CA PHE A 13 5.24 -17.70 0.02
C PHE A 13 4.13 -17.62 -1.05
N LEU A 14 3.49 -18.75 -1.37
CA LEU A 14 2.38 -18.80 -2.35
C LEU A 14 1.15 -18.02 -1.87
N MET A 15 0.80 -18.10 -0.58
CA MET A 15 -0.29 -17.33 0.01
C MET A 15 -0.02 -15.82 -0.11
N THR A 16 1.20 -15.39 0.19
CA THR A 16 1.58 -13.97 0.12
C THR A 16 1.51 -13.45 -1.32
N LEU A 17 2.02 -14.23 -2.28
CA LEU A 17 1.91 -13.91 -3.70
C LEU A 17 0.44 -13.83 -4.16
N GLY A 18 -0.34 -14.85 -3.85
CA GLY A 18 -1.76 -14.92 -4.21
C GLY A 18 -2.57 -13.77 -3.64
N TYR A 19 -2.31 -13.40 -2.38
CA TYR A 19 -2.91 -12.23 -1.74
C TYR A 19 -2.60 -10.94 -2.48
N TYR A 20 -1.32 -10.68 -2.78
CA TYR A 20 -0.93 -9.43 -3.44
C TYR A 20 -1.45 -9.30 -4.87
N ILE A 21 -1.37 -10.39 -5.65
CA ILE A 21 -1.92 -10.41 -7.01
C ILE A 21 -3.43 -10.18 -6.96
N SER A 22 -4.14 -10.89 -6.07
CA SER A 22 -5.61 -10.77 -5.96
C SER A 22 -6.04 -9.39 -5.47
N SER A 23 -5.34 -8.83 -4.47
CA SER A 23 -5.61 -7.50 -3.93
C SER A 23 -5.38 -6.40 -4.98
N LEU A 24 -4.29 -6.47 -5.74
CA LEU A 24 -4.02 -5.51 -6.83
C LEU A 24 -4.97 -5.67 -8.01
N TYR A 25 -5.31 -6.91 -8.36
CA TYR A 25 -6.28 -7.15 -9.40
C TYR A 25 -7.66 -6.59 -9.02
N SER A 26 -8.12 -6.86 -7.79
CA SER A 26 -9.41 -6.39 -7.32
C SER A 26 -9.44 -4.87 -7.21
N VAL A 27 -8.46 -4.26 -6.55
CA VAL A 27 -8.54 -2.82 -6.24
C VAL A 27 -7.97 -1.96 -7.36
N HIS A 28 -6.76 -2.24 -7.83
CA HIS A 28 -6.12 -1.41 -8.86
C HIS A 28 -6.66 -1.67 -10.26
N TYR A 29 -6.80 -2.93 -10.67
CA TYR A 29 -7.30 -3.22 -12.01
C TYR A 29 -8.82 -2.98 -12.11
N LYS A 30 -9.62 -3.65 -11.28
CA LYS A 30 -11.08 -3.61 -11.40
C LYS A 30 -11.68 -2.29 -10.92
N THR A 31 -11.16 -1.69 -9.86
CA THR A 31 -11.75 -0.44 -9.34
C THR A 31 -11.12 0.81 -9.94
N VAL A 32 -9.79 0.87 -10.08
CA VAL A 32 -9.11 2.07 -10.59
C VAL A 32 -9.00 2.07 -12.11
N TRP A 33 -8.45 1.03 -12.73
CA TRP A 33 -8.17 1.06 -14.17
C TRP A 33 -9.44 0.97 -15.02
N LYS A 34 -10.41 0.11 -14.66
CA LYS A 34 -11.69 0.06 -15.38
C LYS A 34 -12.50 1.36 -15.27
N ASN A 35 -12.44 2.05 -14.13
CA ASN A 35 -13.18 3.29 -13.91
C ASN A 35 -12.31 4.54 -14.10
N LYS A 36 -11.27 4.46 -14.93
CA LYS A 36 -10.27 5.54 -15.08
C LYS A 36 -10.87 6.88 -15.47
N SER A 37 -11.96 6.87 -16.24
CA SER A 37 -12.71 8.07 -16.67
C SER A 37 -13.42 8.80 -15.52
N ASN A 38 -13.72 8.09 -14.43
CA ASN A 38 -14.50 8.61 -13.30
C ASN A 38 -13.61 9.10 -12.16
N ILE A 39 -12.29 9.12 -12.37
CA ILE A 39 -11.34 9.63 -11.39
C ILE A 39 -11.40 11.15 -11.42
N LYS A 40 -11.83 11.75 -10.32
CA LYS A 40 -11.87 13.21 -10.16
C LYS A 40 -10.50 13.81 -9.89
N TYR A 41 -9.69 13.09 -9.12
CA TYR A 41 -8.39 13.61 -8.68
C TYR A 41 -7.42 12.51 -8.32
N ARG A 42 -6.14 12.80 -8.48
CA ARG A 42 -5.04 11.88 -8.18
C ARG A 42 -3.94 12.59 -7.42
N VAL A 43 -3.45 11.95 -6.38
CA VAL A 43 -2.38 12.48 -5.55
C VAL A 43 -1.27 11.46 -5.45
N LYS A 44 -0.03 11.90 -5.66
CA LYS A 44 1.13 11.06 -5.44
C LYS A 44 1.34 10.85 -3.94
N THR A 45 1.46 9.60 -3.54
CA THR A 45 1.60 9.21 -2.15
C THR A 45 2.78 8.26 -1.96
N SER A 46 3.19 8.11 -0.70
CA SER A 46 4.14 7.10 -0.29
C SER A 46 3.80 6.58 1.10
N SER A 47 4.16 5.33 1.36
CA SER A 47 4.06 4.78 2.71
C SER A 47 5.04 3.65 2.92
N ILE A 48 5.88 3.81 3.93
CA ILE A 48 6.89 2.82 4.30
C ILE A 48 6.23 1.58 4.91
N THR A 49 5.16 1.76 5.70
CA THR A 49 4.47 0.66 6.39
C THR A 49 3.85 -0.34 5.43
N SER A 50 3.48 0.10 4.23
CA SER A 50 2.96 -0.79 3.18
C SER A 50 4.00 -1.72 2.57
N TYR A 51 5.30 -1.47 2.78
CA TYR A 51 6.39 -2.37 2.38
C TYR A 51 6.71 -3.43 3.45
N ALA A 52 6.07 -3.43 4.62
CA ALA A 52 6.36 -4.41 5.68
C ALA A 52 6.31 -5.87 5.19
N PRO A 53 5.33 -6.29 4.37
CA PRO A 53 5.31 -7.67 3.87
C PRO A 53 6.39 -7.95 2.83
N LEU A 54 6.86 -6.94 2.10
CA LEU A 54 8.02 -7.07 1.20
C LEU A 54 9.29 -7.39 2.00
N PHE A 55 9.51 -6.71 3.13
CA PHE A 55 10.65 -7.01 4.00
C PHE A 55 10.59 -8.45 4.54
N GLY A 56 9.39 -8.91 4.93
CA GLY A 56 9.17 -10.30 5.33
C GLY A 56 9.52 -11.30 4.22
N LEU A 57 9.08 -11.04 2.98
CA LEU A 57 9.40 -11.87 1.82
C LEU A 57 10.89 -11.90 1.49
N ILE A 58 11.57 -10.75 1.57
CA ILE A 58 13.02 -10.67 1.36
C ILE A 58 13.74 -11.53 2.38
N LEU A 59 13.38 -11.41 3.67
CA LEU A 59 13.99 -12.20 4.74
C LEU A 59 13.76 -13.70 4.53
N ALA A 60 12.53 -14.09 4.20
CA ALA A 60 12.20 -15.48 3.88
C ALA A 60 13.02 -16.00 2.70
N THR A 61 13.17 -15.20 1.65
CA THR A 61 13.96 -15.55 0.45
C THR A 61 15.45 -15.73 0.78
N ILE A 62 16.02 -14.89 1.65
CA ILE A 62 17.41 -15.00 2.09
C ILE A 62 17.63 -16.29 2.90
N ILE A 63 16.74 -16.57 3.87
CA ILE A 63 16.80 -17.79 4.68
C ILE A 63 16.72 -19.03 3.77
N PHE A 64 15.80 -19.00 2.81
CA PHE A 64 15.69 -20.07 1.82
C PHE A 64 16.94 -20.22 0.96
N ALA A 65 17.49 -19.13 0.43
CA ALA A 65 18.69 -19.19 -0.40
C ALA A 65 19.87 -19.85 0.35
N PHE A 66 20.04 -19.52 1.64
CA PHE A 66 21.06 -20.15 2.49
C PHE A 66 20.78 -21.63 2.73
N TYR A 67 19.52 -21.97 3.01
CA TYR A 67 19.09 -23.34 3.24
C TYR A 67 19.28 -24.24 2.00
N PHE A 68 18.84 -23.78 0.84
CA PHE A 68 18.95 -24.50 -0.45
C PHE A 68 20.42 -24.73 -0.84
N ARG A 69 21.29 -23.74 -0.62
CA ARG A 69 22.73 -23.85 -0.87
C ARG A 69 23.38 -24.96 -0.05
N ASN A 70 22.99 -25.12 1.21
CA ASN A 70 23.57 -26.11 2.11
C ASN A 70 22.97 -27.52 1.96
N SER A 71 21.82 -27.62 1.30
CA SER A 71 21.03 -28.87 1.24
C SER A 71 21.05 -29.54 -0.15
N GLY A 72 21.85 -29.04 -1.10
CA GLY A 72 22.04 -29.63 -2.43
C GLY A 72 20.85 -29.53 -3.38
N TYR A 73 19.84 -28.72 -3.05
CA TYR A 73 18.66 -28.52 -3.88
C TYR A 73 18.92 -27.53 -5.04
N SER A 74 18.13 -27.64 -6.11
CA SER A 74 18.35 -26.91 -7.37
C SER A 74 18.29 -25.37 -7.21
N PRO A 75 19.28 -24.63 -7.74
CA PRO A 75 19.31 -23.16 -7.74
C PRO A 75 18.13 -22.51 -8.48
N ILE A 76 17.39 -23.28 -9.28
CA ILE A 76 16.19 -22.82 -10.00
C ILE A 76 15.11 -22.33 -9.02
N ILE A 77 14.93 -23.00 -7.88
CA ILE A 77 13.89 -22.65 -6.89
C ILE A 77 14.21 -21.29 -6.25
N THR A 78 15.47 -21.07 -5.87
CA THR A 78 15.93 -19.79 -5.34
C THR A 78 15.75 -18.66 -6.37
N GLY A 79 16.06 -18.91 -7.64
CA GLY A 79 15.83 -17.95 -8.72
C GLY A 79 14.36 -17.55 -8.86
N ALA A 80 13.44 -18.52 -8.84
CA ALA A 80 12.00 -18.26 -8.90
C ALA A 80 11.52 -17.40 -7.71
N MET A 81 12.02 -17.67 -6.50
CA MET A 81 11.66 -16.90 -5.31
C MET A 81 12.12 -15.44 -5.37
N VAL A 82 13.33 -15.20 -5.89
CA VAL A 82 13.84 -13.84 -6.11
C VAL A 82 12.96 -13.08 -7.11
N ILE A 83 12.62 -13.70 -8.25
CA ILE A 83 11.74 -13.09 -9.25
C ILE A 83 10.39 -12.72 -8.64
N ILE A 84 9.78 -13.64 -7.90
CA ILE A 84 8.49 -13.41 -7.25
C ILE A 84 8.58 -12.27 -6.23
N THR A 85 9.65 -12.21 -5.44
CA THR A 85 9.86 -11.12 -4.48
C THR A 85 9.95 -9.76 -5.18
N ILE A 86 10.64 -9.69 -6.32
CA ILE A 86 10.72 -8.48 -7.16
C ILE A 86 9.32 -8.11 -7.67
N VAL A 87 8.56 -9.08 -8.18
CA VAL A 87 7.20 -8.86 -8.68
C VAL A 87 6.30 -8.32 -7.56
N VAL A 88 6.30 -8.93 -6.38
CA VAL A 88 5.52 -8.45 -5.22
C VAL A 88 5.96 -7.04 -4.82
N GLY A 89 7.26 -6.72 -4.87
CA GLY A 89 7.76 -5.37 -4.59
C GLY A 89 7.24 -4.32 -5.57
N LEU A 90 7.23 -4.63 -6.87
CA LEU A 90 6.66 -3.76 -7.90
C LEU A 90 5.15 -3.56 -7.70
N LEU A 91 4.45 -4.64 -7.38
CA LEU A 91 3.03 -4.69 -7.08
C LEU A 91 2.67 -3.79 -5.89
N ILE A 92 3.39 -3.90 -4.76
CA ILE A 92 3.22 -3.00 -3.60
C ILE A 92 3.50 -1.55 -4.00
N ARG A 93 4.57 -1.31 -4.76
CA ARG A 93 4.92 0.05 -5.20
C ARG A 93 3.80 0.68 -6.02
N LEU A 94 3.19 -0.06 -6.93
CA LEU A 94 2.05 0.42 -7.73
C LEU A 94 0.84 0.76 -6.85
N SER A 95 0.56 -0.08 -5.85
CA SER A 95 -0.55 0.11 -4.90
C SER A 95 -0.48 1.43 -4.13
N ILE A 96 0.72 1.85 -3.71
CA ILE A 96 0.90 2.98 -2.80
C ILE A 96 1.28 4.29 -3.47
N LYS A 97 1.64 4.25 -4.76
CA LYS A 97 2.18 5.40 -5.49
C LYS A 97 1.15 6.51 -5.63
N GLU A 98 -0.12 6.15 -5.75
CA GLU A 98 -1.20 7.09 -6.05
C GLU A 98 -2.42 6.83 -5.16
N LEU A 99 -3.02 7.93 -4.70
CA LEU A 99 -4.32 8.01 -4.06
C LEU A 99 -5.31 8.56 -5.10
N TYR A 100 -6.43 7.86 -5.27
CA TYR A 100 -7.47 8.19 -6.25
C TYR A 100 -8.76 8.61 -5.57
N PHE A 101 -9.34 9.72 -6.02
CA PHE A 101 -10.64 10.22 -5.56
C PHE A 101 -11.70 10.00 -6.64
N PHE A 102 -12.83 9.42 -6.24
CA PHE A 102 -14.03 9.22 -7.06
C PHE A 102 -15.21 9.97 -6.44
N ASP A 103 -16.40 9.85 -7.03
CA ASP A 103 -17.62 10.49 -6.51
C ASP A 103 -18.04 10.00 -5.13
N THR A 104 -17.97 8.68 -4.90
CA THR A 104 -18.56 8.02 -3.72
C THR A 104 -17.54 7.31 -2.84
N TYR A 105 -16.30 7.17 -3.30
CA TYR A 105 -15.24 6.46 -2.61
C TYR A 105 -13.86 7.02 -2.96
N LEU A 106 -12.84 6.60 -2.22
CA LEU A 106 -11.44 6.78 -2.58
C LEU A 106 -10.71 5.44 -2.56
N VAL A 107 -9.61 5.37 -3.30
CA VAL A 107 -8.76 4.18 -3.37
C VAL A 107 -7.32 4.56 -3.07
N PHE A 108 -6.72 3.89 -2.09
CA PHE A 108 -5.29 4.01 -1.79
C PHE A 108 -4.78 2.80 -1.03
N LYS A 109 -3.52 2.41 -1.26
CA LYS A 109 -2.89 1.24 -0.63
C LYS A 109 -3.69 -0.06 -0.80
N ASN A 110 -4.32 -0.26 -1.95
CA ASN A 110 -5.28 -1.34 -2.22
C ASN A 110 -6.48 -1.37 -1.25
N ASN A 111 -6.76 -0.29 -0.54
CA ASN A 111 -8.00 -0.14 0.21
C ASN A 111 -8.99 0.65 -0.62
N TYR A 112 -10.16 0.06 -0.79
CA TYR A 112 -11.35 0.73 -1.25
C TYR A 112 -12.07 1.28 -0.01
N ILE A 113 -12.28 2.60 0.05
CA ILE A 113 -12.96 3.23 1.18
C ILE A 113 -14.11 4.07 0.67
N GLU A 114 -15.33 3.66 1.00
CA GLU A 114 -16.51 4.46 0.73
C GLU A 114 -16.56 5.67 1.67
N TYR A 115 -17.05 6.79 1.15
CA TYR A 115 -17.22 8.00 1.95
C TYR A 115 -18.23 7.83 3.10
N SER A 116 -19.19 6.92 2.94
CA SER A 116 -20.17 6.52 3.95
C SER A 116 -19.54 5.83 5.17
N GLU A 117 -18.39 5.17 4.99
CA GLU A 117 -17.70 4.37 6.01
C GLU A 117 -16.62 5.17 6.75
N MET A 118 -16.27 6.36 6.24
CA MET A 118 -15.28 7.23 6.88
C MET A 118 -15.82 7.85 8.16
N VAL A 119 -15.08 7.63 9.24
CA VAL A 119 -15.34 8.23 10.54
C VAL A 119 -14.59 9.54 10.69
N ASN A 120 -13.33 9.58 10.24
CA ASN A 120 -12.49 10.75 10.37
C ASN A 120 -11.44 10.83 9.25
N LEU A 121 -11.13 12.05 8.81
CA LEU A 121 -10.03 12.32 7.89
C LEU A 121 -9.13 13.40 8.51
N LEU A 122 -7.91 13.00 8.86
CA LEU A 122 -6.90 13.85 9.47
C LEU A 122 -5.81 14.16 8.45
N LEU A 123 -5.39 15.43 8.42
CA LEU A 123 -4.20 15.89 7.70
C LEU A 123 -3.16 16.34 8.72
N LYS A 124 -2.12 15.52 8.87
CA LYS A 124 -0.98 15.78 9.74
C LYS A 124 0.09 16.52 8.98
N ARG A 125 0.31 17.80 9.30
CA ARG A 125 1.38 18.60 8.70
C ARG A 125 2.68 18.37 9.45
N ASN A 126 3.76 18.05 8.73
CA ASN A 126 5.10 18.01 9.29
C ASN A 126 5.71 19.43 9.25
N PRO A 127 5.99 20.05 10.41
CA PRO A 127 6.50 21.42 10.46
C PRO A 127 7.93 21.56 9.90
N LYS A 128 8.74 20.48 9.88
CA LYS A 128 10.15 20.54 9.47
C LYS A 128 10.34 20.59 7.96
N ASN A 129 9.51 19.89 7.20
CA ASN A 129 9.64 19.78 5.74
C ASN A 129 8.38 20.20 4.98
N GLY A 130 7.32 20.64 5.69
CA GLY A 130 6.06 21.07 5.10
C GLY A 130 5.22 19.94 4.47
N ALA A 131 5.66 18.68 4.56
CA ALA A 131 4.95 17.54 3.99
C ALA A 131 3.70 17.22 4.81
N TYR A 132 2.67 16.70 4.13
CA TYR A 132 1.44 16.27 4.79
C TYR A 132 1.33 14.75 4.82
N GLU A 133 0.79 14.23 5.91
CA GLU A 133 0.36 12.84 6.04
C GLU A 133 -1.18 12.82 6.18
N MET A 134 -1.83 12.11 5.28
CA MET A 134 -3.27 11.88 5.33
C MET A 134 -3.54 10.60 6.11
N GLU A 135 -4.47 10.66 7.06
CA GLU A 135 -4.92 9.53 7.85
C GLU A 135 -6.43 9.44 7.77
N VAL A 136 -6.92 8.34 7.24
CA VAL A 136 -8.34 8.03 7.12
C VAL A 136 -8.66 6.94 8.14
N THR A 137 -9.60 7.24 9.02
CA THR A 137 -10.16 6.29 9.97
C THR A 137 -11.52 5.85 9.45
N THR A 138 -11.69 4.57 9.20
CA THR A 138 -12.98 3.93 8.94
C THR A 138 -13.52 3.32 10.23
N LYS A 139 -14.68 2.66 10.17
CA LYS A 139 -15.24 1.93 11.32
C LYS A 139 -14.35 0.77 11.78
N THR A 140 -13.57 0.19 10.86
CA THR A 140 -12.79 -1.04 11.09
C THR A 140 -11.30 -0.79 11.11
N ASP A 141 -10.82 0.21 10.35
CA ASP A 141 -9.41 0.34 10.01
C ASP A 141 -8.92 1.77 10.09
N LEU A 142 -7.62 1.91 10.33
CA LEU A 142 -6.90 3.17 10.23
C LEU A 142 -5.83 3.05 9.16
N VAL A 143 -5.93 3.92 8.15
CA VAL A 143 -5.03 3.89 7.00
C VAL A 143 -4.38 5.27 6.82
N SER A 144 -3.06 5.34 6.93
CA SER A 144 -2.29 6.58 6.74
C SER A 144 -1.35 6.54 5.54
N CYS A 145 -1.11 7.68 4.89
CA CYS A 145 -0.12 7.82 3.82
C CYS A 145 0.48 9.23 3.77
N LYS A 146 1.76 9.33 3.39
CA LYS A 146 2.40 10.62 3.15
C LYS A 146 2.05 11.12 1.74
N ILE A 147 1.61 12.36 1.65
CA ILE A 147 1.40 13.08 0.40
C ILE A 147 2.78 13.54 -0.08
N ASN A 148 3.16 13.13 -1.29
CA ASN A 148 4.49 13.40 -1.85
C ASN A 148 4.34 14.27 -3.12
N VAL A 149 4.16 15.56 -2.91
CA VAL A 149 3.94 16.57 -3.96
C VAL A 149 4.70 17.85 -3.60
N GLU A 150 5.22 18.54 -4.62
CA GLU A 150 6.03 19.76 -4.46
C GLU A 150 5.22 20.90 -3.82
N ASP A 151 3.98 21.12 -4.29
CA ASP A 151 3.05 22.07 -3.68
C ASP A 151 1.95 21.35 -2.90
N SER A 152 2.28 21.01 -1.66
CA SER A 152 1.32 20.35 -0.76
C SER A 152 0.14 21.25 -0.41
N LYS A 153 0.30 22.59 -0.38
CA LYS A 153 -0.78 23.50 0.03
C LYS A 153 -1.89 23.56 -1.02
N SER A 154 -1.56 23.67 -2.30
CA SER A 154 -2.57 23.63 -3.37
C SER A 154 -3.25 22.27 -3.43
N THR A 155 -2.47 21.19 -3.32
CA THR A 155 -3.02 19.82 -3.31
C THR A 155 -4.04 19.61 -2.19
N ILE A 156 -3.79 20.15 -0.98
CA ILE A 156 -4.78 20.08 0.11
C ILE A 156 -6.04 20.90 -0.19
N LYS A 157 -5.91 22.08 -0.83
CA LYS A 157 -7.07 22.86 -1.25
C LYS A 157 -7.92 22.09 -2.26
N ASP A 158 -7.30 21.44 -3.23
CA ASP A 158 -8.00 20.63 -4.24
C ASP A 158 -8.75 19.47 -3.57
N ILE A 159 -8.08 18.73 -2.68
CA ILE A 159 -8.70 17.62 -1.92
C ILE A 159 -9.94 18.11 -1.15
N LYS A 160 -9.86 19.28 -0.50
CA LYS A 160 -11.01 19.86 0.23
C LYS A 160 -12.19 20.18 -0.67
N VAL A 161 -11.95 20.57 -1.92
CA VAL A 161 -13.00 20.88 -2.90
C VAL A 161 -13.63 19.61 -3.44
N ILE A 162 -12.85 18.55 -3.62
CA ILE A 162 -13.28 17.29 -4.22
C ILE A 162 -14.02 16.39 -3.22
N LEU A 163 -13.67 16.46 -1.94
CA LEU A 163 -14.34 15.65 -0.92
C LEU A 163 -15.81 16.04 -0.76
N PRO A 164 -16.70 15.05 -0.52
CA PRO A 164 -18.09 15.31 -0.18
C PRO A 164 -18.23 16.24 1.03
N LYS A 165 -19.24 17.12 1.00
CA LYS A 165 -19.48 18.14 2.04
C LYS A 165 -19.68 17.57 3.46
N ASN A 166 -20.10 16.30 3.57
CA ASN A 166 -20.29 15.61 4.85
C ASN A 166 -18.96 15.13 5.48
N ILE A 167 -17.86 15.06 4.72
CA ILE A 167 -16.55 14.69 5.24
C ILE A 167 -15.78 15.94 5.65
N LYS A 168 -15.57 16.11 6.95
CA LYS A 168 -14.75 17.20 7.50
C LYS A 168 -13.29 16.76 7.61
N ILE A 169 -12.39 17.50 6.98
CA ILE A 169 -10.95 17.36 7.19
C ILE A 169 -10.55 18.10 8.47
N LYS A 170 -9.85 17.42 9.39
CA LYS A 170 -9.15 18.11 10.49
C LYS A 170 -7.66 18.20 10.19
N GLU A 171 -7.16 19.43 10.12
CA GLU A 171 -5.72 19.68 10.02
C GLU A 171 -5.12 19.74 11.43
N VAL A 172 -4.03 19.01 11.63
CA VAL A 172 -3.29 18.98 12.88
C VAL A 172 -1.80 19.07 12.58
N ASP A 173 -1.07 19.87 13.34
CA ASP A 173 0.38 19.82 13.27
C ASP A 173 0.87 18.54 13.94
N CYS A 174 1.78 17.81 13.28
CA CYS A 174 2.50 16.72 13.93
C CYS A 174 3.24 17.33 15.11
N LYS A 175 2.84 16.98 16.33
CA LYS A 175 3.63 17.30 17.52
C LYS A 175 5.04 16.78 17.29
N ASN A 176 6.04 17.66 17.43
CA ASN A 176 7.44 17.27 17.44
C ASN A 176 7.58 16.15 18.48
N LYS A 177 7.74 14.90 18.01
CA LYS A 177 8.36 13.84 18.79
C LYS A 177 9.86 13.93 18.58
#